data_AF-A0A8J5RSX5-F1
#
_entry.id   AF-A0A8J5RSX5-F1
#
_cell.length_a   1.000
_cell.length_b   1.000
_cell.length_c   1.000
_cell.angle_alpha   90.00
_cell.angle_beta   90.00
_cell.angle_gamma   90.00
#
_symmetry.space_group_name_H-M   'P 1'
#
loop_
_entity.id
_entity.type
_entity.pdbx_description
1 polymer ?
#
loop_
_entity_poly.entity_id
_entity_poly.type
_entity_poly.pdbx_seq_one_letter_code
_entity_poly.pdbx_strand_id
1 'polypeptide(L)'
;MAFRLSNNLVGILNAITFLLSVPVLGVGIWLGARADGTECERYLSAPVIAIGVFLMVVSLAGLVGSCCRVNCLLWFYLFAMFVLIVVLFAFTVFAFVVTNKGAGEAVSDRGYKEYRLGDYSNWLQKRVENNKNWNKIRKCLQDSKVCKKLQEDKWTQDQFFHADLSPLESGCCKPPTSCNYIYVGGTSWTPVNTNSTDPDCRNWTNDGTALCYGCQSCKAGVVATLKRDWKRVAVVNVVFLVFIVIVYSVGCCAFRNNRRDNRNSGYRGGSKGGYA
;
A
#
# COMPACT_ATOMS: atom_id res chain seq x y z
N MET A 1 33.29 -19.11 13.89
CA MET A 1 32.96 -17.93 14.72
C MET A 1 31.84 -17.08 14.12
N ALA A 2 31.80 -16.88 12.79
CA ALA A 2 30.72 -16.16 12.07
C ALA A 2 29.28 -16.62 12.39
N PHE A 3 29.06 -17.93 12.60
CA PHE A 3 27.73 -18.50 12.86
C PHE A 3 27.11 -18.08 14.20
N ARG A 4 27.92 -17.70 15.21
CA ARG A 4 27.41 -17.25 16.52
C ARG A 4 27.00 -15.77 16.48
N LEU A 5 27.75 -14.94 15.76
CA LEU A 5 27.38 -13.53 15.55
C LEU A 5 26.11 -13.41 14.69
N SER A 6 25.98 -14.22 13.64
CA SER A 6 24.81 -14.20 12.77
C SER A 6 23.53 -14.65 13.47
N ASN A 7 23.60 -15.66 14.35
CA ASN A 7 22.43 -16.16 15.07
C ASN A 7 21.93 -15.17 16.14
N ASN A 8 22.86 -14.52 16.84
CA ASN A 8 22.53 -13.46 17.79
C ASN A 8 21.97 -12.22 17.07
N LEU A 9 22.54 -11.83 15.92
CA LEU A 9 22.03 -10.71 15.12
C LEU A 9 20.62 -10.98 14.58
N VAL A 10 20.37 -12.19 14.05
CA VAL A 10 19.04 -12.61 13.59
C VAL A 10 18.05 -12.63 14.75
N GLY A 11 18.44 -13.14 15.93
CA GLY A 11 17.62 -13.09 17.13
C GLY A 11 17.27 -11.66 17.56
N ILE A 12 18.26 -10.76 17.58
CA ILE A 12 18.06 -9.34 17.94
C ILE A 12 17.15 -8.63 16.92
N LEU A 13 17.37 -8.80 15.62
CA LEU A 13 16.54 -8.20 14.59
C LEU A 13 15.08 -8.68 14.65
N ASN A 14 14.87 -9.98 14.91
CA ASN A 14 13.53 -10.54 15.12
C ASN A 14 12.90 -10.10 16.45
N ALA A 15 13.70 -9.88 17.51
CA ALA A 15 13.22 -9.31 18.77
C ALA A 15 12.74 -7.87 18.57
N ILE A 16 13.52 -7.04 17.86
CA ILE A 16 13.16 -5.64 17.56
C ILE A 16 11.88 -5.59 16.71
N THR A 17 11.80 -6.41 15.65
CA THR A 17 10.60 -6.45 14.79
C THR A 17 9.37 -6.96 15.54
N PHE A 18 9.52 -7.93 16.44
CA PHE A 18 8.45 -8.34 17.35
C PHE A 18 8.00 -7.18 18.24
N LEU A 19 8.93 -6.49 18.90
CA LEU A 19 8.62 -5.34 19.77
C LEU A 19 7.94 -4.20 19.01
N LEU A 20 8.29 -3.96 17.75
CA LEU A 20 7.64 -2.97 16.89
C LEU A 20 6.27 -3.44 16.37
N SER A 21 6.03 -4.75 16.24
CA SER A 21 4.73 -5.27 15.81
C SER A 21 3.62 -5.04 16.84
N VAL A 22 3.95 -5.04 18.13
CA VAL A 22 3.01 -4.82 19.25
C VAL A 22 2.35 -3.43 19.19
N PRO A 23 3.08 -2.29 19.11
CA PRO A 23 2.45 -0.98 18.98
C PRO A 23 1.70 -0.83 17.65
N VAL A 24 2.16 -1.45 16.56
CA VAL A 24 1.44 -1.44 15.27
C VAL A 24 0.07 -2.12 15.41
N LEU A 25 0.02 -3.29 16.06
CA LEU A 25 -1.24 -3.97 16.39
C LEU A 25 -2.12 -3.15 17.33
N GLY A 26 -1.52 -2.57 18.38
CA GLY A 26 -2.23 -1.72 19.34
C GLY A 26 -2.89 -0.53 18.65
N VAL A 27 -2.16 0.16 17.77
CA VAL A 27 -2.69 1.27 16.96
C VAL A 27 -3.79 0.77 16.03
N GLY A 28 -3.59 -0.35 15.33
CA GLY A 28 -4.61 -0.92 14.45
C GLY A 28 -5.92 -1.25 15.18
N ILE A 29 -5.84 -1.92 16.32
CA ILE A 29 -7.01 -2.27 17.15
C ILE A 29 -7.66 -1.01 17.72
N TRP A 30 -6.88 -0.06 18.22
CA TRP A 30 -7.38 1.21 18.75
C TRP A 30 -8.17 1.98 17.69
N LEU A 31 -7.63 2.13 16.48
CA LEU A 31 -8.31 2.79 15.35
C LEU A 31 -9.62 2.08 14.97
N GLY A 32 -9.68 0.76 15.11
CA GLY A 32 -10.88 -0.02 14.80
C GLY A 32 -11.95 -0.03 15.90
N ALA A 33 -11.54 0.12 17.16
CA ALA A 33 -12.40 0.01 18.34
C ALA A 33 -12.85 1.38 18.90
N ARG A 34 -12.20 2.47 18.51
CA ARG A 34 -12.55 3.82 18.98
C ARG A 34 -13.95 4.23 18.48
N ALA A 35 -14.84 4.52 19.41
CA ALA A 35 -16.23 4.91 19.12
C ALA A 35 -16.34 6.26 18.39
N ASP A 36 -15.43 7.20 18.68
CA ASP A 36 -15.38 8.53 18.05
C ASP A 36 -14.49 8.56 16.80
N GLY A 37 -14.01 7.41 16.32
CA GLY A 37 -13.12 7.33 15.18
C GLY A 37 -13.81 7.66 13.85
N THR A 38 -13.08 8.28 12.92
CA THR A 38 -13.63 8.57 11.59
C THR A 38 -13.82 7.29 10.78
N GLU A 39 -14.68 7.31 9.76
CA GLU A 39 -14.84 6.16 8.85
C GLU A 39 -13.50 5.78 8.19
N CYS A 40 -12.60 6.76 8.01
CA CYS A 40 -11.29 6.52 7.44
C CYS A 40 -10.36 5.75 8.38
N GLU A 41 -10.33 6.13 9.66
CA GLU A 41 -9.55 5.42 10.68
C GLU A 41 -10.00 3.96 10.79
N ARG A 42 -11.32 3.73 10.78
CA ARG A 42 -11.88 2.38 10.82
C ARG A 42 -11.60 1.59 9.55
N TYR A 43 -11.60 2.22 8.38
CA TYR A 43 -11.22 1.57 7.12
C TYR A 43 -9.72 1.21 7.09
N LEU A 44 -8.86 2.06 7.66
CA LEU A 44 -7.41 1.84 7.76
C LEU A 44 -7.01 0.85 8.87
N SER A 45 -7.86 0.62 9.87
CA SER A 45 -7.58 -0.32 10.97
C SER A 45 -7.29 -1.75 10.47
N ALA A 46 -8.09 -2.26 9.54
CA ALA A 46 -7.96 -3.62 9.02
C ALA A 46 -6.60 -3.91 8.35
N PRO A 47 -6.11 -3.10 7.39
CA PRO A 47 -4.78 -3.31 6.82
C PRO A 47 -3.65 -3.14 7.85
N VAL A 48 -3.78 -2.21 8.81
CA VAL A 48 -2.77 -2.03 9.87
C VAL A 48 -2.70 -3.26 10.79
N ILE A 49 -3.84 -3.81 11.20
CA ILE A 49 -3.91 -5.04 12.01
C ILE A 49 -3.28 -6.21 11.23
N ALA A 50 -3.62 -6.37 9.95
CA ALA A 50 -3.07 -7.44 9.12
C ALA A 50 -1.53 -7.37 9.02
N ILE A 51 -0.97 -6.17 8.83
CA ILE A 51 0.48 -5.93 8.81
C ILE A 51 1.08 -6.28 10.18
N GLY A 52 0.48 -5.82 11.27
CA GLY A 52 0.95 -6.11 12.62
C GLY A 52 0.97 -7.60 12.94
N VAL A 53 -0.09 -8.35 12.61
CA VAL A 53 -0.16 -9.80 12.82
C VAL A 53 0.91 -10.51 12.00
N PHE A 54 1.05 -10.11 10.73
CA PHE A 54 2.05 -10.68 9.84
C PHE A 54 3.48 -10.48 10.39
N LEU A 55 3.83 -9.26 10.81
CA LEU A 55 5.13 -8.97 11.42
C LEU A 55 5.36 -9.78 12.69
N MET A 56 4.34 -9.91 13.54
CA MET A 56 4.42 -10.68 14.78
C MET A 56 4.72 -12.16 14.50
N VAL A 57 4.02 -12.79 13.55
CA VAL A 57 4.20 -14.20 13.18
C VAL A 57 5.61 -14.44 12.61
N VAL A 58 6.07 -13.60 11.69
CA VAL A 58 7.42 -13.71 11.10
C VAL A 58 8.50 -13.56 12.18
N SER A 59 8.32 -12.60 13.09
CA SER A 59 9.28 -12.33 14.16
C SER A 59 9.35 -13.46 15.19
N LEU A 60 8.20 -14.05 15.58
CA LEU A 60 8.16 -15.21 16.46
C LEU A 60 8.85 -16.42 15.82
N ALA A 61 8.60 -16.69 14.54
CA ALA A 61 9.28 -17.75 13.81
C ALA A 61 10.81 -17.53 13.79
N GLY A 62 11.27 -16.29 13.63
CA GLY A 62 12.68 -15.92 13.69
C GLY A 62 13.30 -16.05 15.08
N LEU A 63 12.57 -15.71 16.15
CA LEU A 63 13.03 -15.84 17.54
C LEU A 63 13.18 -17.30 17.96
N VAL A 64 12.15 -18.13 17.75
CA VAL A 64 12.24 -19.59 17.96
C VAL A 64 13.37 -20.14 17.08
N GLY A 65 13.45 -19.62 15.84
CA GLY A 65 14.53 -19.73 14.87
C GLY A 65 15.96 -19.64 15.44
N SER A 66 16.18 -18.66 16.31
CA SER A 66 17.49 -18.35 16.87
C SER A 66 17.80 -19.11 18.17
N CYS A 67 16.80 -19.41 19.01
CA CYS A 67 16.98 -19.98 20.34
C CYS A 67 17.24 -21.49 20.34
N CYS A 68 16.57 -22.23 19.46
CA CYS A 68 16.68 -23.68 19.42
C CYS A 68 17.56 -24.05 18.23
N ARG A 69 18.86 -24.32 18.49
CA ARG A 69 19.91 -24.71 17.53
C ARG A 69 19.61 -26.06 16.85
N VAL A 70 18.49 -26.15 16.15
CA VAL A 70 17.87 -27.38 15.64
C VAL A 70 17.82 -27.30 14.12
N ASN A 71 18.40 -28.28 13.43
CA ASN A 71 18.38 -28.36 11.96
C ASN A 71 16.97 -28.33 11.36
N CYS A 72 15.96 -28.84 12.09
CA CYS A 72 14.54 -28.79 11.70
C CYS A 72 14.01 -27.35 11.61
N LEU A 73 14.49 -26.48 12.49
CA LEU A 73 14.00 -25.13 12.63
C LEU A 73 14.72 -24.14 11.70
N LEU A 74 15.99 -24.40 11.34
CA LEU A 74 16.63 -23.75 10.20
C LEU A 74 15.94 -24.13 8.87
N TRP A 75 15.47 -25.38 8.74
CA TRP A 75 14.69 -25.83 7.58
C TRP A 75 13.32 -25.13 7.51
N PHE A 76 12.59 -25.04 8.63
CA PHE A 76 11.33 -24.30 8.70
C PHE A 76 11.53 -22.80 8.39
N TYR A 77 12.59 -22.18 8.91
CA TYR A 77 12.95 -20.79 8.61
C TYR A 77 13.18 -20.58 7.10
N LEU A 78 13.95 -21.46 6.45
CA LEU A 78 14.15 -21.40 5.00
C LEU A 78 12.85 -21.61 4.22
N PHE A 79 11.99 -22.54 4.65
CA PHE A 79 10.69 -22.74 4.03
C PHE A 79 9.80 -21.48 4.15
N ALA A 80 9.71 -20.90 5.34
CA ALA A 80 8.94 -19.67 5.58
C ALA A 80 9.48 -18.48 4.75
N MET A 81 10.80 -18.31 4.68
CA MET A 81 11.45 -17.28 3.85
C MET A 81 11.18 -17.49 2.36
N PHE A 82 11.17 -18.75 1.89
CA PHE A 82 10.83 -19.06 0.51
C PHE A 82 9.37 -18.71 0.19
N VAL A 83 8.43 -19.09 1.05
CA VAL A 83 7.01 -18.72 0.91
C VAL A 83 6.86 -17.20 0.91
N LEU A 84 7.59 -16.49 1.78
CA LEU A 84 7.58 -15.03 1.81
C LEU A 84 8.05 -14.42 0.48
N ILE A 85 9.16 -14.90 -0.08
CA ILE A 85 9.66 -14.44 -1.39
C ILE A 85 8.59 -14.65 -2.47
N VAL A 86 7.97 -15.83 -2.53
CA VAL A 86 6.93 -16.14 -3.53
C VAL A 86 5.73 -15.21 -3.39
N VAL A 87 5.25 -14.97 -2.16
CA VAL A 87 4.12 -14.07 -1.90
C VAL A 87 4.46 -12.63 -2.29
N LEU A 88 5.63 -12.11 -1.88
CA LEU A 88 6.06 -10.75 -2.22
C LEU A 88 6.26 -10.58 -3.73
N PHE A 89 6.83 -11.58 -4.40
CA PHE A 89 6.98 -11.58 -5.85
C PHE A 89 5.62 -11.56 -6.56
N ALA A 90 4.71 -12.46 -6.19
CA ALA A 90 3.35 -12.50 -6.77
C ALA A 90 2.60 -11.18 -6.54
N PHE A 91 2.71 -10.60 -5.34
CA PHE A 91 2.14 -9.28 -5.03
C PHE A 91 2.74 -8.19 -5.91
N THR A 92 4.05 -8.15 -6.13
CA THR A 92 4.68 -7.13 -7.01
C THR A 92 4.17 -7.22 -8.44
N VAL A 93 4.15 -8.42 -9.01
CA VAL A 93 3.64 -8.65 -10.37
C VAL A 93 2.19 -8.19 -10.46
N PHE A 94 1.37 -8.61 -9.51
CA PHE A 94 -0.03 -8.20 -9.44
C PHE A 94 -0.18 -6.67 -9.36
N ALA A 95 0.56 -6.01 -8.46
CA ALA A 95 0.54 -4.57 -8.29
C ALA A 95 0.91 -3.84 -9.58
N PHE A 96 1.96 -4.28 -10.29
CA PHE A 96 2.33 -3.70 -11.58
C PHE A 96 1.24 -3.92 -12.64
N VAL A 97 0.67 -5.12 -12.74
CA VAL A 97 -0.38 -5.43 -13.72
C VAL A 97 -1.61 -4.54 -13.51
N VAL A 98 -2.12 -4.43 -12.29
CA VAL A 98 -3.32 -3.62 -12.02
C VAL A 98 -3.07 -2.12 -12.13
N THR A 99 -1.83 -1.68 -11.89
CA THR A 99 -1.42 -0.27 -11.98
C THR A 99 -0.81 0.13 -13.32
N ASN A 100 -0.74 -0.77 -14.31
CA ASN A 100 -0.14 -0.43 -15.60
C ASN A 100 -1.02 0.56 -16.36
N LYS A 101 -2.32 0.23 -16.51
CA LYS A 101 -3.33 1.04 -17.22
C LYS A 101 -3.77 2.29 -16.45
N GLY A 102 -4.23 3.30 -17.19
CA GLY A 102 -4.84 4.54 -16.68
C GLY A 102 -3.83 5.66 -16.42
N ALA A 103 -3.87 6.73 -17.19
CA ALA A 103 -3.09 7.94 -16.95
C ALA A 103 -4.06 9.11 -16.87
N GLY A 104 -3.72 10.13 -16.09
CA GLY A 104 -4.46 11.39 -16.17
C GLY A 104 -4.23 12.03 -17.53
N GLU A 105 -5.29 12.46 -18.18
CA GLU A 105 -5.27 13.19 -19.43
C GLU A 105 -4.78 14.62 -19.15
N ALA A 106 -3.76 15.07 -19.90
CA ALA A 106 -3.35 16.46 -19.87
C ALA A 106 -4.41 17.30 -20.60
N VAL A 107 -4.84 18.39 -19.97
CA VAL A 107 -5.74 19.35 -20.60
C VAL A 107 -4.91 20.50 -21.16
N SER A 108 -5.26 20.95 -22.36
CA SER A 108 -4.57 22.08 -22.99
C SER A 108 -4.69 23.33 -22.11
N ASP A 109 -3.56 24.03 -21.91
CA ASP A 109 -3.48 25.25 -21.11
C ASP A 109 -3.88 25.07 -19.63
N ARG A 110 -3.65 23.87 -19.06
CA ARG A 110 -3.90 23.56 -17.64
C ARG A 110 -2.69 22.88 -17.01
N GLY A 111 -2.36 23.26 -15.78
CA GLY A 111 -1.33 22.64 -14.93
C GLY A 111 -1.78 21.35 -14.25
N TYR A 112 -3.08 21.04 -14.29
CA TYR A 112 -3.65 19.82 -13.72
C TYR A 112 -4.09 18.81 -14.80
N LYS A 113 -4.31 17.56 -14.36
CA LYS A 113 -4.77 16.45 -15.21
C LYS A 113 -6.23 16.12 -14.93
N GLU A 114 -6.91 15.59 -15.94
CA GLU A 114 -8.23 14.98 -15.80
C GLU A 114 -8.15 13.47 -15.72
N TYR A 115 -9.05 12.87 -14.95
CA TYR A 115 -9.02 11.45 -14.67
C TYR A 115 -10.37 10.85 -15.02
N ARG A 116 -10.38 9.88 -15.93
CA ARG A 116 -11.59 9.10 -16.26
C ARG A 116 -11.48 7.71 -15.67
N LEU A 117 -12.57 7.23 -15.07
CA LEU A 117 -12.58 5.94 -14.41
C LEU A 117 -12.35 4.78 -15.40
N GLY A 118 -12.83 4.93 -16.64
CA GLY A 118 -12.71 3.94 -17.71
C GLY A 118 -11.27 3.63 -18.15
N ASP A 119 -10.31 4.52 -17.88
CA ASP A 119 -8.91 4.33 -18.32
C ASP A 119 -8.15 3.33 -17.45
N TYR A 120 -8.68 3.02 -16.25
CA TYR A 120 -8.05 2.16 -15.27
C TYR A 120 -8.38 0.68 -15.45
N SER A 121 -7.65 -0.21 -14.79
CA SER A 121 -7.94 -1.64 -14.84
C SER A 121 -9.29 -1.97 -14.20
N ASN A 122 -10.02 -2.93 -14.78
CA ASN A 122 -11.32 -3.40 -14.25
C ASN A 122 -11.26 -3.78 -12.76
N TRP A 123 -10.10 -4.27 -12.31
CA TRP A 123 -9.91 -4.61 -10.89
C TRP A 123 -9.98 -3.37 -9.99
N LEU A 124 -9.36 -2.25 -10.39
CA LEU A 124 -9.40 -0.99 -9.65
C LEU A 124 -10.79 -0.34 -9.73
N GLN A 125 -11.41 -0.33 -10.92
CA GLN A 125 -12.76 0.21 -11.11
C GLN A 125 -13.77 -0.46 -10.16
N LYS A 126 -13.75 -1.80 -10.09
CA LYS A 126 -14.66 -2.57 -9.24
C LYS A 126 -14.58 -2.21 -7.74
N ARG A 127 -13.46 -1.65 -7.27
CA ARG A 127 -13.29 -1.21 -5.87
C ARG A 127 -14.07 0.06 -5.55
N VAL A 128 -14.24 0.95 -6.53
CA VAL A 128 -14.93 2.25 -6.39
C VAL A 128 -16.35 2.26 -7.00
N GLU A 129 -16.68 1.28 -7.84
CA GLU A 129 -18.03 1.09 -8.36
C GLU A 129 -19.00 0.51 -7.33
N ASN A 130 -18.52 -0.31 -6.40
CA ASN A 130 -19.37 -0.89 -5.38
C ASN A 130 -19.88 0.20 -4.41
N ASN A 131 -21.18 0.51 -4.48
CA ASN A 131 -21.82 1.57 -3.70
C ASN A 131 -21.56 1.47 -2.18
N LYS A 132 -21.52 0.26 -1.61
CA LYS A 132 -21.25 0.10 -0.17
C LYS A 132 -19.82 0.51 0.18
N ASN A 133 -18.86 0.15 -0.66
CA ASN A 133 -17.45 0.52 -0.47
C ASN A 133 -17.24 2.00 -0.76
N TRP A 134 -17.84 2.51 -1.84
CA TRP A 134 -17.75 3.91 -2.21
C TRP A 134 -18.31 4.82 -1.13
N ASN A 135 -19.44 4.47 -0.50
CA ASN A 135 -20.00 5.29 0.57
C ASN A 135 -19.03 5.45 1.75
N LYS A 136 -18.23 4.43 2.08
CA LYS A 136 -17.19 4.53 3.12
C LYS A 136 -16.03 5.41 2.68
N ILE A 137 -15.55 5.22 1.45
CA ILE A 137 -14.47 6.02 0.86
C ILE A 137 -14.89 7.49 0.78
N ARG A 138 -16.11 7.77 0.31
CA ARG A 138 -16.71 9.09 0.21
C ARG A 138 -16.74 9.81 1.56
N LYS A 139 -17.23 9.13 2.59
CA LYS A 139 -17.23 9.67 3.96
C LYS A 139 -15.81 9.95 4.45
N CYS A 140 -14.86 9.03 4.23
CA CYS A 140 -13.45 9.29 4.55
C CYS A 140 -12.90 10.55 3.83
N LEU A 141 -13.23 10.75 2.54
CA LEU A 141 -12.76 11.92 1.78
C LEU A 141 -13.36 13.23 2.32
N GLN A 142 -14.63 13.22 2.72
CA GLN A 142 -15.29 14.35 3.36
C GLN A 142 -14.66 14.66 4.72
N ASP A 143 -14.45 13.64 5.56
CA ASP A 143 -13.88 13.78 6.91
C ASP A 143 -12.40 14.22 6.89
N SER A 144 -11.63 13.76 5.91
CA SER A 144 -10.22 14.11 5.74
C SER A 144 -10.01 15.51 5.13
N LYS A 145 -11.10 16.20 4.76
CA LYS A 145 -11.08 17.59 4.29
C LYS A 145 -10.11 17.81 3.13
N VAL A 146 -10.08 16.88 2.18
CA VAL A 146 -9.15 16.90 1.03
C VAL A 146 -9.25 18.19 0.23
N CYS A 147 -10.46 18.74 0.09
CA CYS A 147 -10.70 19.97 -0.66
C CYS A 147 -10.52 21.26 0.14
N LYS A 148 -10.29 21.17 1.46
CA LYS A 148 -10.33 22.35 2.34
C LYS A 148 -9.26 23.38 1.97
N LYS A 149 -8.05 22.93 1.62
CA LYS A 149 -6.98 23.82 1.18
C LYS A 149 -7.43 24.65 -0.04
N LEU A 150 -7.98 23.99 -1.05
CA LEU A 150 -8.48 24.64 -2.26
C LEU A 150 -9.70 25.53 -2.01
N GLN A 151 -10.52 25.24 -1.00
CA GLN A 151 -11.64 26.10 -0.60
C GLN A 151 -11.19 27.40 0.06
N GLU A 152 -10.12 27.35 0.85
CA GLU A 152 -9.61 28.49 1.60
C GLU A 152 -8.67 29.37 0.75
N ASP A 153 -8.09 28.78 -0.31
CA ASP A 153 -7.19 29.47 -1.24
C ASP A 153 -7.91 30.56 -2.05
N LYS A 154 -7.37 31.79 -1.99
CA LYS A 154 -7.88 32.96 -2.73
C LYS A 154 -7.20 33.09 -4.10
N TRP A 155 -7.22 32.03 -4.89
CA TRP A 155 -6.57 32.01 -6.21
C TRP A 155 -7.40 32.71 -7.27
N THR A 156 -6.72 33.45 -8.15
CA THR A 156 -7.31 33.94 -9.40
C THR A 156 -7.54 32.77 -10.36
N GLN A 157 -8.35 33.01 -11.41
CA GLN A 157 -8.63 31.99 -12.42
C GLN A 157 -7.34 31.44 -13.07
N ASP A 158 -6.42 32.34 -13.42
CA ASP A 158 -5.15 31.97 -14.06
C ASP A 158 -4.26 31.12 -13.13
N GLN A 159 -4.17 31.51 -11.86
CA GLN A 159 -3.44 30.75 -10.84
C GLN A 159 -4.03 29.35 -10.65
N PHE A 160 -5.36 29.24 -10.62
CA PHE A 160 -6.03 27.96 -10.48
C PHE A 160 -5.79 27.04 -11.69
N PHE A 161 -5.83 27.59 -12.92
CA PHE A 161 -5.62 26.82 -14.14
C PHE A 161 -4.18 26.34 -14.30
N HIS A 162 -3.19 27.06 -13.78
CA HIS A 162 -1.78 26.66 -13.81
C HIS A 162 -1.32 25.87 -12.57
N ALA A 163 -2.18 25.67 -11.57
CA ALA A 163 -1.84 24.90 -10.39
C ALA A 163 -1.71 23.40 -10.68
N ASP A 164 -0.69 22.75 -10.10
CA ASP A 164 -0.56 21.30 -10.10
C ASP A 164 -1.45 20.70 -9.01
N LEU A 165 -2.68 20.36 -9.40
CA LEU A 165 -3.67 19.74 -8.51
C LEU A 165 -3.40 18.25 -8.37
N SER A 166 -3.50 17.74 -7.14
CA SER A 166 -3.47 16.30 -6.91
C SER A 166 -4.65 15.59 -7.60
N PRO A 167 -4.56 14.25 -7.81
CA PRO A 167 -5.66 13.52 -8.45
C PRO A 167 -6.99 13.62 -7.71
N LEU A 168 -6.96 13.76 -6.38
CA LEU A 168 -8.16 13.97 -5.58
C LEU A 168 -8.68 15.41 -5.70
N GLU A 169 -7.81 16.41 -5.68
CA GLU A 169 -8.23 17.81 -5.84
C GLU A 169 -8.88 18.04 -7.21
N SER A 170 -8.22 17.56 -8.27
CA SER A 170 -8.71 17.67 -9.65
C SER A 170 -9.98 16.85 -9.93
N GLY A 171 -10.18 15.71 -9.25
CA GLY A 171 -11.33 14.83 -9.46
C GLY A 171 -12.53 15.10 -8.56
N CYS A 172 -12.31 15.58 -7.32
CA CYS A 172 -13.37 15.74 -6.31
C CYS A 172 -13.69 17.21 -5.99
N CYS A 173 -12.71 18.12 -6.14
CA CYS A 173 -12.82 19.50 -5.65
C CYS A 173 -13.09 20.54 -6.74
N LYS A 174 -13.19 20.11 -8.00
CA LYS A 174 -13.58 20.96 -9.13
C LYS A 174 -14.51 20.19 -10.08
N PRO A 175 -15.33 20.88 -10.89
CA PRO A 175 -16.06 20.23 -11.96
C PRO A 175 -15.11 19.73 -13.07
N PRO A 176 -15.56 18.78 -13.90
CA PRO A 176 -14.89 18.46 -15.16
C PRO A 176 -14.77 19.69 -16.07
N THR A 177 -13.65 19.83 -16.80
CA THR A 177 -13.46 20.94 -17.74
C THR A 177 -14.45 20.85 -18.91
N SER A 178 -14.92 19.64 -19.24
CA SER A 178 -15.99 19.40 -20.23
C SER A 178 -17.29 20.17 -19.91
N CYS A 179 -17.55 20.52 -18.65
CA CYS A 179 -18.74 21.24 -18.24
C CYS A 179 -18.72 22.72 -18.64
N ASN A 180 -17.55 23.30 -18.92
CA ASN A 180 -17.37 24.72 -19.26
C ASN A 180 -17.94 25.71 -18.23
N TYR A 181 -17.94 25.33 -16.94
CA TYR A 181 -18.38 26.23 -15.86
C TYR A 181 -17.39 27.38 -15.64
N ILE A 182 -17.90 28.52 -15.18
CA ILE A 182 -17.10 29.73 -14.97
C ILE A 182 -16.52 29.68 -13.56
N TYR A 183 -15.20 29.80 -13.44
CA TYR A 183 -14.53 29.83 -12.14
C TYR A 183 -14.81 31.14 -11.40
N VAL A 184 -15.19 31.04 -10.13
CA VAL A 184 -15.45 32.22 -9.28
C VAL A 184 -14.38 32.38 -8.20
N GLY A 185 -13.97 31.27 -7.57
CA GLY A 185 -12.96 31.28 -6.51
C GLY A 185 -12.98 30.00 -5.68
N GLY A 186 -11.79 29.50 -5.32
CA GLY A 186 -11.61 28.28 -4.54
C GLY A 186 -12.25 27.07 -5.22
N THR A 187 -13.30 26.50 -4.61
CA THR A 187 -14.09 25.42 -5.23
C THR A 187 -15.46 25.89 -5.72
N SER A 188 -15.67 27.20 -5.91
CA SER A 188 -16.95 27.75 -6.38
C SER A 188 -16.92 28.04 -7.88
N TRP A 189 -17.94 27.52 -8.58
CA TRP A 189 -18.08 27.60 -10.03
C TRP A 189 -19.50 27.96 -10.41
N THR A 190 -19.70 28.91 -11.31
CA THR A 190 -21.01 29.26 -11.84
C THR A 190 -21.39 28.27 -12.94
N PRO A 191 -22.46 27.47 -12.76
CA PRO A 191 -22.94 26.57 -13.81
C PRO A 191 -23.44 27.38 -15.01
N VAL A 192 -23.13 26.91 -16.21
CA VAL A 192 -23.66 27.45 -17.47
C VAL A 192 -24.34 26.35 -18.25
N ASN A 193 -25.21 26.72 -19.20
CA ASN A 193 -25.81 25.74 -20.11
C ASN A 193 -24.70 25.08 -20.93
N THR A 194 -24.49 23.79 -20.68
CA THR A 194 -23.45 22.99 -21.31
C THR A 194 -24.06 21.93 -22.21
N ASN A 195 -23.47 21.74 -23.38
CA ASN A 195 -23.79 20.62 -24.28
C ASN A 195 -23.00 19.35 -23.92
N SER A 196 -22.29 19.35 -22.77
CA SER A 196 -21.51 18.20 -22.31
C SER A 196 -22.42 17.00 -22.02
N THR A 197 -22.01 15.83 -22.52
CA THR A 197 -22.65 14.55 -22.21
C THR A 197 -22.12 13.95 -20.91
N ASP A 198 -21.19 14.62 -20.23
CA ASP A 198 -20.60 14.14 -19.00
C ASP A 198 -21.61 14.18 -17.84
N PRO A 199 -21.97 13.03 -17.23
CA PRO A 199 -22.93 12.99 -16.14
C PRO A 199 -22.44 13.75 -14.90
N ASP A 200 -21.13 13.94 -14.74
CA ASP A 200 -20.57 14.62 -13.58
C ASP A 200 -20.89 16.12 -13.57
N CYS A 201 -21.17 16.73 -14.73
CA CYS A 201 -21.60 18.13 -14.78
C CYS A 201 -22.91 18.37 -14.02
N ARG A 202 -23.82 17.39 -14.06
CA ARG A 202 -25.11 17.45 -13.34
C ARG A 202 -24.97 17.10 -11.86
N ASN A 203 -23.94 16.32 -11.52
CA ASN A 203 -23.68 15.88 -10.14
C ASN A 203 -22.84 16.89 -9.34
N TRP A 204 -22.19 17.85 -10.00
CA TRP A 204 -21.40 18.89 -9.35
C TRP A 204 -22.28 19.81 -8.48
N THR A 205 -21.75 20.20 -7.31
CA THR A 205 -22.36 21.20 -6.42
C THR A 205 -21.27 22.09 -5.80
N ASN A 206 -21.62 23.36 -5.52
CA ASN A 206 -20.75 24.31 -4.81
C ASN A 206 -20.84 24.18 -3.28
N ASP A 207 -21.64 23.25 -2.76
CA ASP A 207 -21.65 22.95 -1.33
C ASP A 207 -20.28 22.37 -0.93
N GLY A 208 -19.58 23.08 -0.05
CA GLY A 208 -18.23 22.74 0.39
C GLY A 208 -18.12 21.38 1.11
N THR A 209 -19.23 20.80 1.54
CA THR A 209 -19.27 19.47 2.17
C THR A 209 -19.59 18.34 1.17
N ALA A 210 -20.24 18.65 0.04
CA ALA A 210 -20.70 17.67 -0.93
C ALA A 210 -19.84 17.63 -2.21
N LEU A 211 -19.47 18.79 -2.76
CA LEU A 211 -18.64 18.96 -3.97
C LEU A 211 -18.91 17.90 -5.05
N CYS A 212 -17.86 17.36 -5.70
CA CYS A 212 -17.98 16.23 -6.63
C CYS A 212 -17.72 14.87 -5.95
N TYR A 213 -17.92 14.72 -4.63
CA TYR A 213 -17.66 13.45 -3.95
C TYR A 213 -18.56 12.29 -4.44
N GLY A 214 -19.62 12.57 -5.19
CA GLY A 214 -20.47 11.57 -5.85
C GLY A 214 -20.07 11.23 -7.30
N CYS A 215 -19.14 11.99 -7.89
CA CYS A 215 -18.83 11.95 -9.32
C CYS A 215 -17.91 10.78 -9.71
N GLN A 216 -17.95 10.41 -10.99
CA GLN A 216 -17.02 9.42 -11.56
C GLN A 216 -15.60 9.97 -11.63
N SER A 217 -15.44 11.26 -11.85
CA SER A 217 -14.16 11.99 -11.80
C SER A 217 -13.49 11.86 -10.43
N CYS A 218 -14.27 11.92 -9.34
CA CYS A 218 -13.73 11.75 -7.99
C CYS A 218 -13.32 10.29 -7.72
N LYS A 219 -14.13 9.32 -8.18
CA LYS A 219 -13.74 7.90 -8.16
C LYS A 219 -12.45 7.66 -8.94
N ALA A 220 -12.30 8.28 -10.11
CA ALA A 220 -11.10 8.22 -10.93
C ALA A 220 -9.90 8.84 -10.20
N GLY A 221 -10.08 9.98 -9.53
CA GLY A 221 -9.06 10.61 -8.69
C GLY A 221 -8.58 9.73 -7.53
N VAL A 222 -9.50 8.99 -6.89
CA VAL A 222 -9.16 7.97 -5.87
C VAL A 222 -8.33 6.85 -6.49
N VAL A 223 -8.78 6.30 -7.62
CA VAL A 223 -8.06 5.21 -8.30
C VAL A 223 -6.68 5.66 -8.78
N ALA A 224 -6.55 6.90 -9.28
CA ALA A 224 -5.28 7.51 -9.68
C ALA A 224 -4.31 7.63 -8.49
N THR A 225 -4.83 8.06 -7.34
CA THR A 225 -4.06 8.16 -6.10
C THR A 225 -3.60 6.77 -5.63
N LEU A 226 -4.52 5.81 -5.58
CA LEU A 226 -4.20 4.41 -5.24
C LEU A 226 -3.15 3.82 -6.19
N LYS A 227 -3.27 4.06 -7.50
CA LYS A 227 -2.30 3.63 -8.49
C LYS A 227 -0.90 4.17 -8.19
N ARG A 228 -0.79 5.47 -7.92
CA ARG A 228 0.48 6.14 -7.60
C ARG A 228 1.12 5.53 -6.35
N ASP A 229 0.32 5.32 -5.31
CA ASP A 229 0.81 4.80 -4.04
C ASP A 229 1.18 3.32 -4.15
N TRP A 230 0.40 2.51 -4.87
CA TRP A 230 0.74 1.11 -5.15
C TRP A 230 2.02 0.97 -5.96
N LYS A 231 2.29 1.87 -6.91
CA LYS A 231 3.58 1.87 -7.64
C LYS A 231 4.74 2.19 -6.70
N ARG A 232 4.60 3.16 -5.79
CA ARG A 232 5.63 3.46 -4.78
C ARG A 232 5.88 2.26 -3.86
N VAL A 233 4.81 1.64 -3.36
CA VAL A 233 4.90 0.44 -2.52
C VAL A 233 5.54 -0.72 -3.28
N ALA A 234 5.20 -0.94 -4.55
CA ALA A 234 5.80 -1.99 -5.37
C ALA A 234 7.31 -1.76 -5.56
N VAL A 235 7.74 -0.52 -5.81
CA VAL A 235 9.18 -0.17 -5.92
C VAL A 235 9.92 -0.47 -4.62
N VAL A 236 9.36 -0.03 -3.48
CA VAL A 236 9.94 -0.35 -2.16
C VAL A 236 9.99 -1.86 -1.95
N ASN A 237 8.92 -2.59 -2.31
CA ASN A 237 8.87 -4.04 -2.16
C ASN A 237 9.90 -4.77 -3.03
N VAL A 238 10.25 -4.26 -4.22
CA VAL A 238 11.33 -4.82 -5.05
C VAL A 238 12.67 -4.74 -4.32
N VAL A 239 12.97 -3.62 -3.66
CA VAL A 239 14.21 -3.47 -2.87
C VAL A 239 14.24 -4.47 -1.71
N PHE A 240 13.12 -4.62 -0.99
CA PHE A 240 12.99 -5.62 0.07
C PHE A 240 13.15 -7.06 -0.45
N LEU A 241 12.57 -7.37 -1.61
CA LEU A 241 12.67 -8.69 -2.22
C LEU A 241 14.13 -9.04 -2.54
N VAL A 242 14.90 -8.11 -3.12
CA VAL A 242 16.33 -8.31 -3.39
C VAL A 242 17.09 -8.60 -2.10
N PHE A 243 16.85 -7.82 -1.04
CA PHE A 243 17.47 -8.04 0.26
C PHE A 243 17.15 -9.41 0.85
N ILE A 244 15.86 -9.80 0.85
CA ILE A 244 15.39 -11.09 1.36
C ILE A 244 16.00 -12.26 0.57
N VAL A 245 16.14 -12.14 -0.76
CA VAL A 245 16.79 -13.17 -1.59
C VAL A 245 18.27 -13.35 -1.24
N ILE A 246 19.00 -12.27 -0.93
CA ILE A 246 20.40 -12.35 -0.49
C ILE A 246 20.47 -13.09 0.86
N VAL A 247 19.64 -12.69 1.83
CA VAL A 247 19.57 -13.34 3.16
C VAL A 247 19.21 -14.82 3.02
N TYR A 248 18.24 -15.15 2.17
CA TYR A 248 17.85 -16.52 1.86
C TYR A 248 19.01 -17.34 1.28
N SER A 249 19.75 -16.76 0.33
CA SER A 249 20.91 -17.42 -0.30
C SER A 249 22.01 -17.75 0.72
N VAL A 250 22.32 -16.81 1.63
CA VAL A 250 23.27 -17.02 2.73
C VAL A 250 22.74 -18.10 3.70
N GLY A 251 21.46 -18.05 4.04
CA GLY A 251 20.80 -19.06 4.88
C GLY A 251 20.86 -20.47 4.27
N CYS A 252 20.63 -20.60 2.97
CA CYS A 252 20.77 -21.86 2.24
C CYS A 252 22.21 -22.38 2.25
N CYS A 253 23.21 -21.50 2.05
CA CYS A 253 24.62 -21.85 2.13
C CYS A 253 25.00 -22.35 3.54
N ALA A 254 24.54 -21.65 4.57
CA ALA A 254 24.73 -22.03 5.98
C ALA A 254 24.10 -23.39 6.30
N PHE A 255 22.87 -23.63 5.83
CA PHE A 255 22.17 -24.92 6.00
C PHE A 255 22.91 -26.07 5.31
N ARG A 256 23.36 -25.86 4.06
CA ARG A 256 24.15 -26.86 3.31
C ARG A 256 25.46 -27.19 4.02
N ASN A 257 26.16 -26.20 4.58
CA ASN A 257 27.40 -26.42 5.30
C ASN A 257 27.17 -27.24 6.58
N ASN A 258 26.15 -26.88 7.37
CA ASN A 258 25.82 -27.61 8.61
C ASN A 258 25.44 -29.08 8.33
N ARG A 259 24.76 -29.36 7.20
CA ARG A 259 24.45 -30.74 6.79
C ARG A 259 25.70 -31.53 6.39
N ARG A 260 26.69 -30.89 5.77
CA ARG A 260 27.99 -31.52 5.44
C ARG A 260 28.79 -31.84 6.70
N ASP A 261 28.87 -30.92 7.65
CA ASP A 261 29.59 -31.11 8.92
C ASP A 261 28.98 -32.27 9.74
N ASN A 262 27.65 -32.36 9.83
CA ASN A 262 26.98 -33.48 10.49
C ASN A 262 27.26 -34.82 9.80
N ARG A 263 27.31 -34.84 8.45
CA ARG A 263 27.61 -36.07 7.69
C ARG A 263 29.06 -36.53 7.90
N ASN A 264 30.02 -35.61 7.90
CA ASN A 264 31.43 -35.91 8.19
C ASN A 264 31.65 -36.37 9.65
N SER A 265 30.89 -35.82 10.60
CA SER A 265 30.92 -36.24 12.00
C SER A 265 30.38 -37.66 12.19
N GLY A 266 29.31 -38.02 11.48
CA GLY A 266 28.76 -39.39 11.47
C GLY A 266 29.72 -40.42 10.86
N TYR A 267 30.45 -40.06 9.79
CA TYR A 267 31.49 -40.93 9.22
C TYR A 267 32.67 -41.16 10.18
N ARG A 268 33.10 -40.13 10.93
CA ARG A 268 34.14 -40.29 11.96
C ARG A 268 33.67 -41.08 13.19
N GLY A 269 32.38 -41.05 13.52
CA GLY A 269 31.78 -41.89 14.56
C GLY A 269 31.64 -43.36 14.16
N GLY A 270 31.35 -43.63 12.88
CA GLY A 270 31.27 -45.00 12.34
C GLY A 270 32.63 -45.68 12.16
N SER A 271 33.71 -44.92 12.03
CA SER A 271 35.07 -45.47 11.90
C SER A 271 35.72 -45.89 13.24
N LYS A 272 35.01 -45.78 14.36
CA LYS A 272 35.44 -46.31 15.67
C LYS A 272 34.78 -47.64 16.07
N GLY A 273 34.05 -48.29 15.16
CA GLY A 273 33.29 -49.52 15.42
C GLY A 273 33.83 -50.80 14.78
N GLY A 274 35.07 -50.82 14.30
CA GLY A 274 35.62 -52.05 13.73
C GLY A 274 37.12 -51.97 13.49
N TYR A 275 37.91 -52.36 14.48
CA TYR A 275 39.08 -53.24 14.39
C TYR A 275 39.47 -53.63 15.82
N ALA A 276 39.54 -54.95 16.05
CA ALA A 276 40.05 -55.68 17.23
C ALA A 276 39.22 -55.62 18.52
#